data_AF-A0A0F8ETC9-F1
#
_entry.id   AF-A0A0F8ETC9-F1
#
_cell.length_a   1.000
_cell.length_b   1.000
_cell.length_c   1.000
_cell.angle_alpha   90.00
_cell.angle_beta   90.00
_cell.angle_gamma   90.00
#
_symmetry.space_group_name_H-M   'P 1'
#
loop_
_entity.id
_entity.type
_entity.pdbx_description
1 polymer ?
#
loop_
_entity_poly.entity_id
_entity_poly.type
_entity_poly.pdbx_seq_one_letter_code
_entity_poly.pdbx_strand_id
1 'polypeptide(L)'
;MVETSDLLIFWAVVMARFLIPLSIPRYPLSGVLASLILDMVDQTIFQLFTGLPLEGYQGYDKALDIYYLSITYLSTLRNWSNLYAFKLDRFLFYYRLVGVAIFELVHLRPLLLIFPNTFEYFFIFYEAVRLKWDPKVLTKRKLIAAAALIWVFVKIPQEYWIHVAQLDTTDWIKANPSNALILIAYAVFLLGMAWWLLRDLPPARKGLEFEALPVAAAPVFPPIPKTVKEQRERLINNQVIEKIVLISLLTIIFAQILPGVRANSIQIAIGVAVFVVINTSLSHWLSRRGRHWKSIMQEFIVMSLVNLGIILLFNFFLPRYDGSINLDNTLFFILLLTLIVTLYDRYWQLHVNNHNNSGSGKEEEKK
;
A
#
# COMPACT_ATOMS: atom_id res chain seq x y z
N MET A 1 -24.18 3.46 27.31
CA MET A 1 -22.98 4.31 27.52
C MET A 1 -21.81 3.50 27.01
N VAL A 2 -20.90 4.10 26.24
CA VAL A 2 -19.72 3.38 25.77
C VAL A 2 -18.85 3.04 26.97
N GLU A 3 -18.56 1.77 27.19
CA GLU A 3 -17.70 1.35 28.30
C GLU A 3 -16.23 1.67 27.98
N THR A 4 -15.43 1.93 29.02
CA THR A 4 -13.99 2.22 28.84
C THR A 4 -13.25 1.02 28.23
N SER A 5 -13.68 -0.20 28.54
CA SER A 5 -13.20 -1.45 27.95
C SER A 5 -13.38 -1.48 26.43
N ASP A 6 -14.56 -1.08 25.94
CA ASP A 6 -14.89 -1.05 24.51
C ASP A 6 -13.95 -0.10 23.75
N LEU A 7 -13.70 1.09 24.30
CA LEU A 7 -12.77 2.07 23.72
C LEU A 7 -11.33 1.56 23.72
N LEU A 8 -10.91 0.86 24.77
CA LEU A 8 -9.57 0.27 24.84
C LEU A 8 -9.37 -0.78 23.75
N ILE A 9 -10.35 -1.67 23.55
CA ILE A 9 -10.30 -2.70 22.51
C ILE A 9 -10.31 -2.07 21.12
N PHE A 10 -11.19 -1.08 20.89
CA PHE A 10 -11.24 -0.30 19.65
C PHE A 10 -9.88 0.30 19.29
N TRP A 11 -9.30 1.08 20.20
CA TRP A 11 -8.02 1.73 19.96
C TRP A 11 -6.87 0.73 19.87
N ALA A 12 -6.90 -0.38 20.60
CA ALA A 12 -5.88 -1.43 20.48
C ALA A 12 -5.85 -2.04 19.07
N VAL A 13 -7.02 -2.38 18.52
CA VAL A 13 -7.13 -2.94 17.17
C VAL A 13 -6.74 -1.89 16.11
N VAL A 14 -7.23 -0.65 16.23
CA VAL A 14 -6.87 0.44 15.31
C VAL A 14 -5.35 0.70 15.32
N MET A 15 -4.74 0.77 16.51
CA MET A 15 -3.31 0.95 16.65
C MET A 15 -2.52 -0.24 16.10
N ALA A 16 -3.01 -1.47 16.28
CA ALA A 16 -2.39 -2.65 15.68
C ALA A 16 -2.47 -2.60 14.14
N ARG A 17 -3.62 -2.24 13.55
CA ARG A 17 -3.77 -2.07 12.10
C ARG A 17 -2.95 -0.92 11.54
N PHE A 18 -2.65 0.09 12.34
CA PHE A 18 -1.72 1.16 11.97
C PHE A 18 -0.24 0.74 12.08
N LEU A 19 0.16 0.06 13.16
CA LEU A 19 1.57 -0.22 13.45
C LEU A 19 2.11 -1.45 12.72
N ILE A 20 1.32 -2.52 12.55
CA ILE A 20 1.78 -3.76 11.91
C ILE A 20 2.25 -3.53 10.47
N PRO A 21 1.53 -2.76 9.61
CA PRO A 21 2.02 -2.47 8.26
C PRO A 21 3.42 -1.82 8.23
N LEU A 22 3.81 -1.08 9.27
CA LEU A 22 5.15 -0.48 9.36
C LEU A 22 6.28 -1.50 9.52
N SER A 23 5.97 -2.77 9.86
CA SER A 23 6.95 -3.84 9.83
C SER A 23 7.24 -4.36 8.43
N ILE A 24 6.34 -4.15 7.44
CA ILE A 24 6.45 -4.69 6.08
C ILE A 24 7.76 -4.29 5.39
N PRO A 25 8.23 -3.02 5.45
CA PRO A 25 9.52 -2.68 4.86
C PRO A 25 10.68 -3.53 5.40
N ARG A 26 10.65 -3.92 6.68
CA ARG A 26 11.71 -4.71 7.33
C ARG A 26 11.51 -6.22 7.14
N TYR A 27 10.28 -6.69 7.35
CA TYR A 27 9.84 -8.08 7.30
C TYR A 27 8.65 -8.20 6.33
N PRO A 28 8.90 -8.22 5.00
CA PRO A 28 7.85 -8.06 4.00
C PRO A 28 6.74 -9.10 4.09
N LEU A 29 7.11 -10.38 4.01
CA LEU A 29 6.14 -11.48 4.03
C LEU A 29 5.42 -11.57 5.37
N SER A 30 6.15 -11.57 6.48
CA SER A 30 5.57 -11.69 7.82
C SER A 30 4.67 -10.50 8.18
N GLY A 31 5.08 -9.27 7.79
CA GLY A 31 4.28 -8.07 8.02
C GLY A 31 2.98 -8.08 7.22
N VAL A 32 3.04 -8.43 5.94
CA VAL A 32 1.85 -8.52 5.07
C VAL A 32 0.88 -9.59 5.58
N LEU A 33 1.38 -10.77 5.93
CA LEU A 33 0.55 -11.84 6.49
C LEU A 33 -0.06 -11.45 7.85
N ALA A 34 0.69 -10.77 8.71
CA ALA A 34 0.16 -10.28 9.98
C ALA A 34 -0.94 -9.23 9.80
N SER A 35 -0.76 -8.29 8.85
CA SER A 35 -1.80 -7.31 8.49
C SER A 35 -3.06 -8.00 7.97
N LEU A 36 -2.93 -8.97 7.06
CA LEU A 36 -4.03 -9.76 6.51
C LEU A 36 -4.80 -10.55 7.58
N ILE A 37 -4.09 -11.16 8.52
CA ILE A 37 -4.73 -11.89 9.61
C ILE A 37 -5.52 -10.92 10.49
N LEU A 38 -4.92 -9.77 10.83
CA LEU A 38 -5.60 -8.78 11.66
C LEU A 38 -6.84 -8.20 10.96
N ASP A 39 -6.73 -7.92 9.66
CA ASP A 39 -7.83 -7.50 8.77
C ASP A 39 -8.98 -8.51 8.70
N MET A 40 -8.69 -9.80 8.81
CA MET A 40 -9.73 -10.83 8.78
C MET A 40 -10.50 -10.93 10.11
N VAL A 41 -9.86 -10.63 11.25
CA VAL A 41 -10.41 -10.91 12.59
C VAL A 41 -10.91 -9.69 13.34
N ASP A 42 -10.53 -8.49 12.92
CA ASP A 42 -10.89 -7.20 13.52
C ASP A 42 -12.40 -7.00 13.77
N GLN A 43 -13.25 -7.23 12.78
CA GLN A 43 -14.69 -7.08 12.86
C GLN A 43 -15.26 -8.12 13.83
N THR A 44 -14.71 -9.33 13.80
CA THR A 44 -15.08 -10.40 14.73
C THR A 44 -14.69 -10.03 16.18
N ILE A 45 -13.52 -9.41 16.38
CA ILE A 45 -13.08 -8.91 17.68
C ILE A 45 -14.08 -7.87 18.21
N PHE A 46 -14.52 -6.92 17.38
CA PHE A 46 -15.50 -5.92 17.82
C PHE A 46 -16.86 -6.53 18.13
N GLN A 47 -17.33 -7.47 17.31
CA GLN A 47 -18.62 -8.13 17.53
C GLN A 47 -18.64 -9.00 18.79
N LEU A 48 -17.53 -9.65 19.14
CA LEU A 48 -17.46 -10.55 20.29
C LEU A 48 -17.14 -9.83 21.60
N PHE A 49 -16.33 -8.78 21.55
CA PHE A 49 -15.74 -8.17 22.75
C PHE A 49 -16.20 -6.74 23.03
N THR A 50 -17.02 -6.11 22.17
CA THR A 50 -17.48 -4.73 22.39
C THR A 50 -18.98 -4.56 22.12
N GLY A 51 -19.61 -3.59 22.78
CA GLY A 51 -21.00 -3.18 22.52
C GLY A 51 -21.13 -1.98 21.57
N LEU A 52 -20.07 -1.64 20.84
CA LEU A 52 -20.00 -0.43 20.02
C LEU A 52 -20.88 -0.52 18.78
N PRO A 53 -21.60 0.57 18.42
CA PRO A 53 -22.23 0.66 17.11
C PRO A 53 -21.12 0.69 16.05
N LEU A 54 -21.14 -0.25 15.12
CA LEU A 54 -20.19 -0.31 13.99
C LEU A 54 -20.48 0.73 12.89
N GLU A 55 -21.34 1.71 13.17
CA GLU A 55 -21.65 2.81 12.26
C GLU A 55 -20.38 3.65 12.02
N GLY A 56 -19.93 3.68 10.77
CA GLY A 56 -18.70 4.37 10.36
C GLY A 56 -17.42 3.52 10.41
N TYR A 57 -17.44 2.34 11.05
CA TYR A 57 -16.29 1.43 11.10
C TYR A 57 -15.79 1.06 9.70
N GLN A 58 -16.72 0.79 8.80
CA GLN A 58 -16.44 0.43 7.40
C GLN A 58 -15.57 1.47 6.68
N GLY A 59 -15.67 2.75 7.05
CA GLY A 59 -14.81 3.77 6.48
C GLY A 59 -13.37 3.69 6.99
N TYR A 60 -13.19 3.54 8.29
CA TYR A 60 -11.86 3.37 8.88
C TYR A 60 -11.17 2.11 8.39
N ASP A 61 -11.91 1.00 8.36
CA ASP A 61 -11.50 -0.30 7.85
C ASP A 61 -10.89 -0.17 6.44
N LYS A 62 -11.68 0.35 5.50
CA LYS A 62 -11.24 0.56 4.12
C LYS A 62 -10.02 1.47 4.00
N ALA A 63 -9.91 2.51 4.81
CA ALA A 63 -8.76 3.40 4.76
C ALA A 63 -7.49 2.77 5.33
N LEU A 64 -7.62 1.96 6.38
CA LEU A 64 -6.54 1.15 6.92
C LEU A 64 -6.07 0.11 5.90
N ASP A 65 -6.97 -0.46 5.10
CA ASP A 65 -6.62 -1.36 4.00
C ASP A 65 -5.79 -0.65 2.93
N ILE A 66 -6.25 0.53 2.48
CA ILE A 66 -5.54 1.33 1.48
C ILE A 66 -4.18 1.78 2.03
N TYR A 67 -4.12 2.16 3.30
CA TYR A 67 -2.88 2.50 3.98
C TYR A 67 -1.92 1.30 3.96
N TYR A 68 -2.37 0.14 4.41
CA TYR A 68 -1.59 -1.09 4.44
C TYR A 68 -1.09 -1.49 3.03
N LEU A 69 -1.95 -1.47 2.00
CA LEU A 69 -1.56 -1.75 0.62
C LEU A 69 -0.56 -0.71 0.09
N SER A 70 -0.72 0.56 0.47
CA SER A 70 0.24 1.61 0.13
C SER A 70 1.60 1.35 0.76
N ILE A 71 1.66 1.02 2.06
CA ILE A 71 2.93 0.66 2.73
C ILE A 71 3.57 -0.58 2.08
N THR A 72 2.75 -1.56 1.68
CA THR A 72 3.20 -2.74 0.94
C THR A 72 3.86 -2.35 -0.38
N TYR A 73 3.21 -1.50 -1.18
CA TYR A 73 3.77 -0.98 -2.42
C TYR A 73 5.08 -0.23 -2.17
N LEU A 74 5.09 0.68 -1.19
CA LEU A 74 6.27 1.46 -0.84
C LEU A 74 7.46 0.57 -0.43
N SER A 75 7.20 -0.57 0.22
CA SER A 75 8.26 -1.52 0.57
C SER A 75 8.98 -2.10 -0.66
N THR A 76 8.30 -2.21 -1.81
CA THR A 76 8.91 -2.70 -3.06
C THR A 76 9.96 -1.73 -3.60
N LEU A 77 9.74 -0.41 -3.49
CA LEU A 77 10.71 0.61 -3.87
C LEU A 77 12.04 0.40 -3.15
N ARG A 78 11.95 0.04 -1.86
CA ARG A 78 13.10 -0.20 -0.98
C ARG A 78 13.76 -1.56 -1.24
N ASN A 79 12.96 -2.62 -1.36
CA ASN A 79 13.42 -4.00 -1.18
C ASN A 79 13.62 -4.77 -2.49
N TRP A 80 12.87 -4.44 -3.54
CA TRP A 80 12.80 -5.29 -4.73
C TRP A 80 13.97 -5.02 -5.68
N SER A 81 14.75 -6.06 -5.94
CA SER A 81 15.89 -5.99 -6.87
C SER A 81 15.53 -6.34 -8.31
N ASN A 82 14.38 -6.98 -8.56
CA ASN A 82 13.94 -7.34 -9.91
C ASN A 82 13.07 -6.20 -10.48
N LEU A 83 13.67 -5.38 -11.34
CA LEU A 83 13.01 -4.22 -11.96
C LEU A 83 11.71 -4.57 -12.72
N TYR A 84 11.62 -5.76 -13.33
CA TYR A 84 10.40 -6.14 -14.04
C TYR A 84 9.28 -6.48 -13.06
N ALA A 85 9.61 -7.22 -12.00
CA ALA A 85 8.65 -7.51 -10.92
C ALA A 85 8.15 -6.20 -10.31
N PHE A 86 9.05 -5.27 -9.99
CA PHE A 86 8.69 -3.95 -9.45
C PHE A 86 7.72 -3.18 -10.36
N LYS A 87 8.00 -3.14 -11.67
CA LYS A 87 7.10 -2.44 -12.62
C LYS A 87 5.73 -3.09 -12.73
N LEU A 88 5.69 -4.43 -12.71
CA LEU A 88 4.45 -5.19 -12.77
C LEU A 88 3.62 -5.01 -11.50
N ASP A 89 4.27 -5.08 -10.35
CA ASP A 89 3.65 -4.84 -9.03
C ASP A 89 3.11 -3.41 -8.91
N ARG A 90 3.92 -2.41 -9.30
CA ARG A 90 3.48 -1.02 -9.39
C ARG A 90 2.23 -0.87 -10.26
N PHE A 91 2.18 -1.54 -11.42
CA PHE A 91 0.99 -1.52 -12.27
C PHE A 91 -0.22 -2.11 -11.56
N LEU A 92 -0.08 -3.28 -10.92
CA LEU A 92 -1.17 -3.94 -10.19
C LEU A 92 -1.68 -3.08 -9.03
N PHE A 93 -0.78 -2.42 -8.30
CA PHE A 93 -1.13 -1.51 -7.21
C PHE A 93 -1.96 -0.33 -7.72
N TYR A 94 -1.47 0.41 -8.72
CA TYR A 94 -2.21 1.55 -9.28
C TYR A 94 -3.50 1.12 -9.98
N TYR A 95 -3.53 -0.05 -10.60
CA TYR A 95 -4.74 -0.62 -11.19
C TYR A 95 -5.82 -0.81 -10.11
N ARG A 96 -5.47 -1.44 -8.98
CA ARG A 96 -6.39 -1.58 -7.85
C ARG A 96 -6.79 -0.23 -7.27
N LEU A 97 -5.84 0.68 -7.06
CA LEU A 97 -6.08 1.99 -6.44
C LEU A 97 -7.04 2.86 -7.29
N VAL A 98 -6.86 2.87 -8.60
CA VAL A 98 -7.79 3.53 -9.54
C VAL A 98 -9.17 2.90 -9.47
N GLY A 99 -9.25 1.57 -9.43
CA GLY A 99 -10.50 0.84 -9.26
C GLY A 99 -11.26 1.25 -8.00
N VAL A 100 -10.56 1.35 -6.87
CA VAL A 100 -11.12 1.82 -5.59
C VAL A 100 -11.59 3.27 -5.71
N ALA A 101 -10.78 4.16 -6.30
CA ALA A 101 -11.17 5.56 -6.49
C ALA A 101 -12.44 5.70 -7.34
N ILE A 102 -12.57 4.96 -8.45
CA ILE A 102 -13.77 4.99 -9.29
C ILE A 102 -14.96 4.38 -8.53
N PHE A 103 -14.74 3.29 -7.79
CA PHE A 103 -15.78 2.68 -6.97
C PHE A 103 -16.31 3.65 -5.90
N GLU A 104 -15.46 4.42 -5.23
CA GLU A 104 -15.92 5.42 -4.25
C GLU A 104 -16.69 6.58 -4.89
N LEU A 105 -16.47 6.87 -6.16
CA LEU A 105 -17.19 7.94 -6.87
C LEU A 105 -18.53 7.47 -7.45
N VAL A 106 -18.63 6.20 -7.85
CA VAL A 106 -19.75 5.66 -8.64
C VAL A 106 -20.58 4.66 -7.85
N HIS A 107 -20.04 4.09 -6.77
CA HIS A 107 -20.65 3.10 -5.88
C HIS A 107 -21.15 1.80 -6.55
N LEU A 108 -20.63 1.48 -7.75
CA LEU A 108 -20.97 0.24 -8.46
C LEU A 108 -20.08 -0.91 -8.03
N ARG A 109 -20.62 -1.83 -7.22
CA ARG A 109 -19.92 -3.04 -6.74
C ARG A 109 -19.22 -3.87 -7.84
N PRO A 110 -19.78 -4.06 -9.05
CA PRO A 110 -19.09 -4.83 -10.09
C PRO A 110 -17.73 -4.26 -10.53
N LEU A 111 -17.44 -2.99 -10.25
CA LEU A 111 -16.12 -2.40 -10.50
C LEU A 111 -15.01 -3.12 -9.72
N LEU A 112 -15.29 -3.65 -8.52
CA LEU A 112 -14.31 -4.36 -7.71
C LEU A 112 -13.88 -5.69 -8.34
N LEU A 113 -14.77 -6.31 -9.13
CA LEU A 113 -14.45 -7.50 -9.94
C LEU A 113 -13.56 -7.16 -11.14
N ILE A 114 -13.75 -5.97 -11.74
CA ILE A 114 -12.90 -5.48 -12.84
C ILE A 114 -11.52 -5.13 -12.32
N PHE A 115 -11.44 -4.51 -11.13
CA PHE A 115 -10.20 -4.08 -10.49
C PHE A 115 -9.87 -4.93 -9.25
N PRO A 116 -9.63 -6.25 -9.40
CA PRO A 116 -9.32 -7.12 -8.26
C PRO A 116 -8.02 -6.72 -7.57
N ASN A 117 -7.90 -7.04 -6.28
CA ASN A 117 -6.65 -6.85 -5.55
C ASN A 117 -5.56 -7.89 -5.88
N THR A 118 -5.21 -8.05 -7.16
CA THR A 118 -4.16 -8.98 -7.61
C THR A 118 -2.77 -8.59 -7.06
N PHE A 119 -2.57 -7.29 -6.79
CA PHE A 119 -1.35 -6.72 -6.24
C PHE A 119 -0.89 -7.43 -4.96
N GLU A 120 -1.75 -7.53 -3.95
CA GLU A 120 -1.38 -8.12 -2.65
C GLU A 120 -0.89 -9.57 -2.77
N TYR A 121 -1.59 -10.37 -3.58
CA TYR A 121 -1.28 -11.79 -3.76
C TYR A 121 -0.01 -11.97 -4.59
N PHE A 122 0.20 -11.08 -5.57
CA PHE A 122 1.44 -11.06 -6.34
C PHE A 122 2.64 -10.69 -5.47
N PHE A 123 2.48 -9.72 -4.56
CA PHE A 123 3.49 -9.35 -3.58
C PHE A 123 3.84 -10.53 -2.67
N ILE A 124 2.83 -11.22 -2.12
CA ILE A 124 3.02 -12.42 -1.27
C ILE A 124 3.75 -13.51 -2.05
N PHE A 125 3.36 -13.77 -3.30
CA PHE A 125 4.05 -14.74 -4.15
C PHE A 125 5.53 -14.38 -4.34
N TYR A 126 5.84 -13.13 -4.68
CA TYR A 126 7.20 -12.68 -4.89
C TYR A 126 8.05 -12.82 -3.62
N GLU A 127 7.52 -12.36 -2.48
CA GLU A 127 8.23 -12.44 -1.19
C GLU A 127 8.34 -13.89 -0.66
N ALA A 128 7.37 -14.75 -0.95
CA ALA A 128 7.46 -16.18 -0.65
C ALA A 128 8.58 -16.85 -1.45
N VAL A 129 8.76 -16.49 -2.72
CA VAL A 129 9.93 -16.93 -3.51
C VAL A 129 11.22 -16.35 -2.91
N ARG A 130 11.21 -15.07 -2.55
CA ARG A 130 12.37 -14.38 -1.95
C ARG A 130 12.86 -15.02 -0.65
N LEU A 131 11.96 -15.64 0.12
CA LEU A 131 12.28 -16.34 1.37
C LEU A 131 13.28 -17.48 1.19
N LYS A 132 13.31 -18.10 0.00
CA LYS A 132 14.08 -19.31 -0.32
C LYS A 132 15.00 -19.17 -1.54
N TRP A 133 14.75 -18.21 -2.43
CA TRP A 133 15.48 -18.01 -3.67
C TRP A 133 15.86 -16.54 -3.85
N ASP A 134 16.88 -16.28 -4.67
CA ASP A 134 17.09 -14.92 -5.19
C ASP A 134 15.95 -14.59 -6.18
N PRO A 135 15.13 -13.57 -5.96
CA PRO A 135 14.01 -13.25 -6.86
C PRO A 135 14.42 -12.90 -8.29
N LYS A 136 15.71 -12.67 -8.56
CA LYS A 136 16.24 -12.50 -9.92
C LYS A 136 16.12 -13.77 -10.78
N VAL A 137 15.92 -14.94 -10.18
CA VAL A 137 15.65 -16.19 -10.91
C VAL A 137 14.30 -16.16 -11.65
N LEU A 138 13.38 -15.29 -11.23
CA LEU A 138 12.08 -15.14 -11.86
C LEU A 138 12.21 -14.35 -13.17
N THR A 139 12.05 -15.04 -14.28
CA THR A 139 12.04 -14.43 -15.62
C THR A 139 10.76 -13.61 -15.83
N LYS A 140 10.80 -12.67 -16.79
CA LYS A 140 9.62 -11.85 -17.15
C LYS A 140 8.39 -12.71 -17.47
N ARG A 141 8.59 -13.82 -18.21
CA ARG A 141 7.51 -14.75 -18.55
C ARG A 141 6.88 -15.38 -17.31
N LYS A 142 7.69 -15.82 -16.34
CA LYS A 142 7.20 -16.37 -15.07
C LYS A 142 6.45 -15.34 -14.25
N LEU A 143 6.90 -14.08 -14.23
CA LEU A 143 6.23 -13.00 -13.50
C LEU A 143 4.88 -12.64 -14.13
N ILE A 144 4.78 -12.54 -15.45
CA ILE A 144 3.51 -12.34 -16.15
C ILE A 144 2.58 -13.52 -15.91
N ALA A 145 3.09 -14.75 -16.04
CA ALA A 145 2.32 -15.95 -15.77
C ALA A 145 1.79 -15.96 -14.32
N ALA A 146 2.64 -15.68 -13.33
CA ALA A 146 2.22 -15.58 -11.93
C ALA A 146 1.08 -14.58 -11.74
N ALA A 147 1.24 -13.36 -12.26
CA ALA A 147 0.21 -12.32 -12.15
C ALA A 147 -1.09 -12.73 -12.84
N ALA A 148 -1.02 -13.33 -14.04
CA ALA A 148 -2.21 -13.80 -14.75
C ALA A 148 -2.90 -14.96 -14.03
N LEU A 149 -2.13 -15.91 -13.49
CA LEU A 149 -2.68 -17.04 -12.74
C LEU A 149 -3.37 -16.57 -11.45
N ILE A 150 -2.73 -15.68 -10.69
CA ILE A 150 -3.32 -15.08 -9.49
C ILE A 150 -4.58 -14.30 -9.85
N TRP A 151 -4.53 -13.49 -10.91
CA TRP A 151 -5.69 -12.70 -11.34
C TRP A 151 -6.88 -13.60 -11.70
N VAL A 152 -6.68 -14.55 -12.61
CA VAL A 152 -7.77 -15.34 -13.20
C VAL A 152 -8.27 -16.45 -12.28
N PHE A 153 -7.35 -17.15 -11.59
CA PHE A 153 -7.70 -18.34 -10.81
C PHE A 153 -7.70 -18.10 -9.32
N VAL A 154 -7.36 -16.92 -8.82
CA VAL A 154 -7.52 -16.62 -7.38
C VAL A 154 -8.48 -15.47 -7.23
N LYS A 155 -8.17 -14.34 -7.86
CA LYS A 155 -8.91 -13.11 -7.60
C LYS A 155 -10.27 -13.03 -8.25
N ILE A 156 -10.42 -13.30 -9.55
CA ILE A 156 -11.75 -13.22 -10.19
C ILE A 156 -12.79 -14.11 -9.49
N PRO A 157 -12.50 -15.39 -9.18
CA PRO A 157 -13.42 -16.24 -8.43
C PRO A 157 -13.73 -15.67 -7.04
N GLN A 158 -12.72 -15.17 -6.32
CA GLN A 158 -12.89 -14.56 -5.00
C GLN A 158 -13.79 -13.31 -5.05
N GLU A 159 -13.51 -12.37 -5.95
CA GLU A 159 -14.29 -11.13 -6.09
C GLU A 159 -15.72 -11.43 -6.56
N TYR A 160 -15.91 -12.42 -7.45
CA TYR A 160 -17.25 -12.88 -7.85
C TYR A 160 -18.02 -13.44 -6.65
N TRP A 161 -17.38 -14.30 -5.85
CA TRP A 161 -17.99 -14.93 -4.68
C TRP A 161 -18.46 -13.89 -3.65
N ILE A 162 -17.62 -12.88 -3.38
CA ILE A 162 -17.89 -11.86 -2.37
C ILE A 162 -18.86 -10.79 -2.89
N HIS A 163 -18.67 -10.26 -4.09
CA HIS A 163 -19.40 -9.06 -4.54
C HIS A 163 -20.64 -9.36 -5.40
N VAL A 164 -20.60 -10.43 -6.20
CA VAL A 164 -21.71 -10.80 -7.10
C VAL A 164 -22.60 -11.83 -6.42
N ALA A 165 -22.02 -12.93 -5.95
CA ALA A 165 -22.77 -13.99 -5.30
C ALA A 165 -23.13 -13.67 -3.84
N GLN A 166 -22.32 -12.83 -3.17
CA GLN A 166 -22.52 -12.43 -1.76
C GLN A 166 -22.69 -13.63 -0.82
N LEU A 167 -21.93 -14.69 -1.09
CA LEU A 167 -22.01 -15.95 -0.36
C LEU A 167 -21.00 -15.96 0.79
N ASP A 168 -21.47 -16.29 2.00
CA ASP A 168 -20.58 -16.64 3.10
C ASP A 168 -20.10 -18.09 2.93
N THR A 169 -18.78 -18.27 2.85
CA THR A 169 -18.16 -19.60 2.70
C THR A 169 -18.51 -20.52 3.87
N THR A 170 -18.60 -19.97 5.07
CA THR A 170 -18.91 -20.70 6.30
C THR A 170 -20.32 -21.25 6.24
N ASP A 171 -21.28 -20.43 5.84
CA ASP A 171 -22.68 -20.85 5.75
C ASP A 171 -22.90 -21.80 4.56
N TRP A 172 -22.16 -21.63 3.47
CA TRP A 172 -22.17 -22.55 2.33
C TRP A 172 -21.65 -23.95 2.68
N ILE A 173 -20.63 -24.05 3.54
CA ILE A 173 -20.14 -25.34 4.06
C ILE A 173 -21.10 -25.91 5.10
N LYS A 174 -21.67 -25.09 6.00
CA LYS A 174 -22.67 -25.54 6.97
C LYS A 174 -23.90 -26.13 6.27
N ALA A 175 -24.33 -25.55 5.15
CA ALA A 175 -25.47 -26.03 4.38
C ALA A 175 -25.19 -27.39 3.72
N ASN A 176 -23.98 -27.64 3.24
CA ASN A 176 -23.56 -28.94 2.74
C ASN A 176 -22.06 -29.20 3.03
N PRO A 177 -21.73 -30.00 4.05
CA PRO A 177 -20.34 -30.25 4.45
C PRO A 177 -19.45 -30.84 3.33
N SER A 178 -20.03 -31.57 2.38
CA SER A 178 -19.28 -32.10 1.23
C SER A 178 -18.68 -31.01 0.33
N ASN A 179 -19.22 -29.79 0.37
CA ASN A 179 -18.68 -28.63 -0.33
C ASN A 179 -17.22 -28.31 0.07
N ALA A 180 -16.79 -28.71 1.27
CA ALA A 180 -15.40 -28.60 1.70
C ALA A 180 -14.44 -29.34 0.76
N LEU A 181 -14.88 -30.46 0.14
CA LEU A 181 -14.08 -31.18 -0.84
C LEU A 181 -13.78 -30.36 -2.10
N ILE A 182 -14.72 -29.48 -2.50
CA ILE A 182 -14.52 -28.57 -3.64
C ILE A 182 -13.41 -27.57 -3.31
N LEU A 183 -13.41 -27.00 -2.11
CA LEU A 183 -12.37 -26.07 -1.66
C LEU A 183 -11.00 -26.75 -1.55
N ILE A 184 -10.95 -27.99 -1.04
CA ILE A 184 -9.72 -28.78 -0.98
C ILE A 184 -9.20 -29.07 -2.39
N ALA A 185 -10.07 -29.53 -3.30
CA ALA A 185 -9.70 -29.80 -4.68
C ALA A 185 -9.17 -28.53 -5.38
N TYR A 186 -9.81 -27.39 -5.13
CA TYR A 186 -9.37 -26.10 -5.64
C TYR A 186 -8.02 -25.65 -5.06
N ALA A 187 -7.81 -25.84 -3.76
CA ALA A 187 -6.52 -25.55 -3.12
C ALA A 187 -5.40 -26.43 -3.70
N VAL A 188 -5.65 -27.73 -3.91
CA VAL A 188 -4.70 -28.64 -4.56
C VAL A 188 -4.40 -28.20 -5.99
N PHE A 189 -5.42 -27.78 -6.74
CA PHE A 189 -5.24 -27.23 -8.09
C PHE A 189 -4.33 -25.99 -8.09
N LEU A 190 -4.55 -25.04 -7.18
CA LEU A 190 -3.69 -23.85 -7.04
C LEU A 190 -2.25 -24.20 -6.64
N LEU A 191 -2.08 -25.17 -5.73
CA LEU A 191 -0.75 -25.68 -5.36
C LEU A 191 -0.05 -26.33 -6.55
N GLY A 192 -0.77 -27.09 -7.37
CA GLY A 192 -0.25 -27.67 -8.61
C GLY A 192 0.24 -26.60 -9.60
N MET A 193 -0.50 -25.50 -9.74
CA MET A 193 -0.10 -24.37 -10.58
C MET A 193 1.14 -23.64 -10.04
N ALA A 194 1.20 -23.41 -8.72
CA ALA A 194 2.36 -22.82 -8.08
C ALA A 194 3.60 -23.70 -8.25
N TRP A 195 3.46 -25.01 -8.04
CA TRP A 195 4.52 -25.98 -8.29
C TRP A 195 4.97 -25.96 -9.76
N TRP A 196 4.03 -25.99 -10.70
CA TRP A 196 4.33 -25.94 -12.14
C TRP A 196 5.15 -24.69 -12.52
N LEU A 197 4.83 -23.54 -11.94
CA LEU A 197 5.53 -22.28 -12.18
C LEU A 197 6.97 -22.27 -11.62
N LEU A 198 7.16 -22.93 -10.47
CA LEU A 198 8.40 -22.92 -9.70
C LEU A 198 9.29 -24.15 -9.94
N ARG A 199 8.82 -25.20 -10.63
CA ARG A 199 9.54 -26.48 -10.80
C ARG A 199 10.92 -26.36 -11.43
N ASP A 200 11.13 -25.37 -12.31
CA ASP A 200 12.41 -25.17 -13.01
C ASP A 200 13.36 -24.22 -12.26
N LEU A 201 13.07 -23.87 -11.00
CA LEU A 201 13.94 -23.03 -10.20
C LEU A 201 15.13 -23.82 -9.65
N PRO A 202 16.28 -23.15 -9.40
CA PRO A 202 17.42 -23.81 -8.77
C PRO A 202 17.06 -24.32 -7.36
N PRO A 203 17.87 -25.21 -6.77
CA PRO A 203 17.64 -25.67 -5.41
C PRO A 203 17.48 -24.52 -4.42
N ALA A 204 16.51 -24.66 -3.51
CA ALA A 204 16.23 -23.66 -2.48
C ALA A 204 17.44 -23.44 -1.56
N ARG A 205 17.64 -22.21 -1.12
CA ARG A 205 18.68 -21.87 -0.13
C ARG A 205 18.38 -22.57 1.21
N LYS A 206 19.45 -22.91 1.94
CA LYS A 206 19.35 -23.38 3.33
C LYS A 206 18.96 -22.20 4.22
N GLY A 207 17.94 -22.38 5.07
CA GLY A 207 17.41 -21.32 5.95
C GLY A 207 16.17 -20.61 5.40
N LEU A 208 15.68 -19.60 6.13
CA LEU A 208 14.57 -18.73 5.76
C LEU A 208 15.03 -17.28 5.93
N GLU A 209 15.00 -16.49 4.85
CA GLU A 209 15.38 -15.08 4.89
C GLU A 209 14.15 -14.18 5.11
N PHE A 210 13.69 -14.04 6.35
CA PHE A 210 12.51 -13.22 6.68
C PHE A 210 12.77 -11.71 6.54
N GLU A 211 13.97 -11.27 6.89
CA GLU A 211 14.34 -9.85 6.85
C GLU A 211 14.73 -9.45 5.43
N ALA A 212 14.21 -8.33 4.94
CA ALA A 212 14.63 -7.74 3.68
C ALA A 212 16.14 -7.42 3.71
N LEU A 213 16.86 -7.68 2.62
CA LEU A 213 18.29 -7.40 2.52
C LEU A 213 18.58 -5.95 2.96
N PRO A 214 19.60 -5.72 3.81
CA PRO A 214 19.92 -4.38 4.28
C PRO A 214 20.26 -3.48 3.09
N VAL A 215 19.53 -2.38 2.96
CA VAL A 215 19.85 -1.32 2.01
C VAL A 215 21.22 -0.78 2.42
N ALA A 216 22.23 -0.95 1.55
CA ALA A 216 23.56 -0.42 1.80
C ALA A 216 23.42 1.07 2.16
N ALA A 217 24.01 1.46 3.30
CA ALA A 217 24.06 2.85 3.72
C ALA A 217 24.57 3.70 2.56
N ALA A 218 23.86 4.79 2.24
CA ALA A 218 24.14 5.63 1.09
C ALA A 218 25.65 5.93 0.97
N PRO A 219 26.32 5.55 -0.14
CA PRO A 219 27.68 5.96 -0.34
C PRO A 219 27.72 7.48 -0.55
N VAL A 220 28.71 8.12 0.06
CA VAL A 220 29.07 9.52 -0.17
C VAL A 220 29.47 9.67 -1.64
N PHE A 221 28.74 10.48 -2.41
CA PHE A 221 28.98 10.61 -3.85
C PHE A 221 30.14 11.59 -4.15
N PRO A 222 31.11 11.21 -5.02
CA PRO A 222 31.93 12.17 -5.75
C PRO A 222 31.12 12.90 -6.85
N PRO A 223 31.59 14.05 -7.38
CA PRO A 223 30.83 14.90 -8.29
C PRO A 223 30.53 14.23 -9.65
N ILE A 224 29.31 14.46 -10.15
CA ILE A 224 28.68 13.71 -11.24
C ILE A 224 28.98 14.33 -12.63
N PRO A 225 29.31 13.54 -13.68
CA PRO A 225 29.44 14.00 -15.08
C PRO A 225 28.13 14.50 -15.71
N LYS A 226 28.22 15.39 -16.70
CA LYS A 226 27.08 16.11 -17.32
C LYS A 226 26.00 15.22 -17.97
N THR A 227 26.33 14.03 -18.47
CA THR A 227 25.39 13.09 -19.13
C THR A 227 24.44 12.39 -18.15
N VAL A 228 24.85 12.22 -16.89
CA VAL A 228 24.00 11.66 -15.81
C VAL A 228 22.97 12.69 -15.34
N LYS A 229 23.19 13.99 -15.60
CA LYS A 229 22.28 15.07 -15.20
C LYS A 229 20.92 14.97 -15.91
N GLU A 230 20.89 14.70 -17.21
CA GLU A 230 19.65 14.58 -17.98
C GLU A 230 18.83 13.33 -17.60
N GLN A 231 19.51 12.20 -17.36
CA GLN A 231 18.85 10.99 -16.86
C GLN A 231 18.28 11.21 -15.45
N ARG A 232 19.01 11.92 -14.59
CA ARG A 232 18.56 12.30 -13.25
C ARG A 232 17.34 13.22 -13.30
N GLU A 233 17.31 14.19 -14.21
CA GLU A 233 16.16 15.09 -14.40
C GLU A 233 14.91 14.35 -14.86
N ARG A 234 15.03 13.39 -15.79
CA ARG A 234 13.90 12.54 -16.22
C ARG A 234 13.36 11.66 -15.10
N LEU A 235 14.25 11.07 -14.28
CA LEU A 235 13.85 10.26 -13.13
C LEU A 235 13.13 11.08 -12.06
N ILE A 236 13.59 12.30 -11.79
CA ILE A 236 12.93 13.24 -10.88
C ILE A 236 11.55 13.63 -11.41
N ASN A 237 11.41 13.90 -12.71
CA ASN A 237 10.11 14.22 -13.30
C ASN A 237 9.12 13.06 -13.18
N ASN A 238 9.55 11.83 -13.44
CA ASN A 238 8.69 10.65 -13.28
C ASN A 238 8.28 10.43 -11.81
N GLN A 239 9.21 10.64 -10.87
CA GLN A 239 8.93 10.57 -9.44
C GLN A 239 7.84 11.55 -9.02
N VAL A 240 7.95 12.80 -9.47
CA VAL A 240 7.00 13.87 -9.11
C VAL A 240 5.62 13.56 -9.68
N ILE A 241 5.54 13.09 -10.93
CA ILE A 241 4.26 12.69 -11.55
C ILE A 241 3.63 11.54 -10.76
N GLU A 242 4.39 10.47 -10.51
CA GLU A 242 3.90 9.31 -9.77
C GLU A 242 3.44 9.70 -8.34
N LYS A 243 4.19 10.58 -7.67
CA LYS A 243 3.82 11.14 -6.37
C LYS A 243 2.51 11.91 -6.43
N ILE A 244 2.35 12.80 -7.42
CA ILE A 244 1.12 13.59 -7.60
C ILE A 244 -0.07 12.65 -7.82
N VAL A 245 0.08 11.63 -8.67
CA VAL A 245 -0.96 10.63 -8.93
C VAL A 245 -1.31 9.87 -7.65
N LEU A 246 -0.32 9.37 -6.91
CA LEU A 246 -0.51 8.65 -5.66
C LEU A 246 -1.26 9.50 -4.64
N ILE A 247 -0.78 10.72 -4.36
CA ILE A 247 -1.40 11.61 -3.38
C ILE A 247 -2.82 11.98 -3.83
N SER A 248 -3.03 12.27 -5.11
CA SER A 248 -4.36 12.62 -5.62
C SER A 248 -5.34 11.47 -5.44
N LEU A 249 -4.98 10.24 -5.84
CA LEU A 249 -5.84 9.07 -5.68
C LEU A 249 -6.15 8.81 -4.21
N LEU A 250 -5.14 8.79 -3.33
CA LEU A 250 -5.35 8.55 -1.90
C LEU A 250 -6.22 9.63 -1.26
N THR A 251 -5.99 10.90 -1.60
CA THR A 251 -6.79 12.00 -1.03
C THR A 251 -8.24 11.94 -1.52
N ILE A 252 -8.47 11.62 -2.81
CA ILE A 252 -9.84 11.41 -3.34
C ILE A 252 -10.53 10.28 -2.60
N ILE A 253 -9.86 9.13 -2.46
CA ILE A 253 -10.44 7.97 -1.78
C ILE A 253 -10.75 8.29 -0.32
N PHE A 254 -9.80 8.85 0.44
CA PHE A 254 -10.03 9.21 1.84
C PHE A 254 -11.13 10.26 2.01
N ALA A 255 -11.24 11.22 1.09
CA ALA A 255 -12.30 12.22 1.13
C ALA A 255 -13.71 11.63 0.94
N GLN A 256 -13.85 10.56 0.15
CA GLN A 256 -15.13 9.87 -0.04
C GLN A 256 -15.49 8.93 1.13
N ILE A 257 -14.46 8.39 1.78
CA ILE A 257 -14.62 7.47 2.91
C ILE A 257 -14.90 8.20 4.23
N LEU A 258 -14.47 9.46 4.34
CA LEU A 258 -14.50 10.29 5.53
C LEU A 258 -15.93 10.45 6.12
N PRO A 259 -16.24 9.81 7.26
CA PRO A 259 -17.56 9.91 7.85
C PRO A 259 -17.80 11.31 8.41
N GLY A 260 -18.98 11.88 8.11
CA GLY A 260 -19.40 13.18 8.65
C GLY A 260 -18.84 14.40 7.92
N VAL A 261 -18.20 14.22 6.75
CA VAL A 261 -17.82 15.36 5.89
C VAL A 261 -19.01 15.74 5.02
N ARG A 262 -19.56 16.94 5.25
CA ARG A 262 -20.55 17.56 4.36
C ARG A 262 -19.80 18.59 3.53
N ALA A 263 -19.35 18.18 2.34
CA ALA A 263 -18.65 19.03 1.41
C ALA A 263 -19.08 18.73 -0.03
N ASN A 264 -19.21 19.76 -0.86
CA ASN A 264 -19.48 19.58 -2.29
C ASN A 264 -18.21 19.08 -3.01
N SER A 265 -18.35 18.37 -4.13
CA SER A 265 -17.25 17.83 -4.95
C SER A 265 -16.18 18.87 -5.27
N ILE A 266 -16.56 20.13 -5.48
CA ILE A 266 -15.63 21.25 -5.71
C ILE A 266 -14.78 21.55 -4.46
N GLN A 267 -15.38 21.55 -3.27
CA GLN A 267 -14.67 21.79 -2.01
C GLN A 267 -13.66 20.68 -1.72
N ILE A 268 -14.04 19.42 -2.00
CA ILE A 268 -13.14 18.26 -1.92
C ILE A 268 -11.97 18.42 -2.91
N ALA A 269 -12.26 18.75 -4.17
CA ALA A 269 -11.24 18.94 -5.19
C ALA A 269 -10.25 20.08 -4.83
N ILE A 270 -10.76 21.21 -4.31
CA ILE A 270 -9.91 22.31 -3.83
C ILE A 270 -9.07 21.87 -2.63
N GLY A 271 -9.65 21.19 -1.65
CA GLY A 271 -8.94 20.66 -0.48
C GLY A 271 -7.81 19.71 -0.89
N VAL A 272 -8.09 18.78 -1.81
CA VAL A 272 -7.10 17.87 -2.40
C VAL A 272 -5.99 18.65 -3.11
N ALA A 273 -6.34 19.60 -3.97
CA ALA A 273 -5.37 20.38 -4.73
C ALA A 273 -4.45 21.20 -3.81
N VAL A 274 -5.03 21.89 -2.81
CA VAL A 274 -4.26 22.65 -1.81
C VAL A 274 -3.34 21.72 -1.02
N PHE A 275 -3.85 20.57 -0.57
CA PHE A 275 -3.06 19.59 0.16
C PHE A 275 -1.89 19.05 -0.67
N VAL A 276 -2.14 18.67 -1.93
CA VAL A 276 -1.11 18.17 -2.87
C VAL A 276 -0.06 19.23 -3.12
N VAL A 277 -0.47 20.47 -3.41
CA VAL A 277 0.44 21.58 -3.71
C VAL A 277 1.32 21.89 -2.51
N ILE A 278 0.77 21.98 -1.31
CA ILE A 278 1.54 22.28 -0.10
C ILE A 278 2.53 21.16 0.21
N ASN A 279 2.07 19.90 0.25
CA ASN A 279 2.94 18.77 0.56
C ASN A 279 4.07 18.61 -0.48
N THR A 280 3.76 18.82 -1.77
CA THR A 280 4.76 18.76 -2.85
C THR A 280 5.74 19.92 -2.77
N SER A 281 5.25 21.14 -2.53
CA SER A 281 6.09 22.35 -2.46
C SER A 281 7.00 22.32 -1.24
N LEU A 282 6.51 21.88 -0.09
CA LEU A 282 7.27 21.78 1.14
C LEU A 282 8.39 20.74 0.99
N SER A 283 8.08 19.56 0.44
CA SER A 283 9.05 18.51 0.13
C SER A 283 10.17 19.04 -0.78
N HIS A 284 9.81 19.78 -1.83
CA HIS A 284 10.76 20.34 -2.80
C HIS A 284 11.61 21.48 -2.22
N TRP A 285 11.00 22.36 -1.43
CA TRP A 285 11.68 23.48 -0.78
C TRP A 285 12.75 23.02 0.21
N LEU A 286 12.47 21.96 0.99
CA LEU A 286 13.44 21.32 1.87
C LEU A 286 14.61 20.73 1.10
N SER A 287 14.34 20.03 0.00
CA SER A 287 15.38 19.45 -0.86
C SER A 287 16.29 20.51 -1.48
N ARG A 288 15.78 21.70 -1.82
CA ARG A 288 16.59 22.79 -2.42
C ARG A 288 17.54 23.47 -1.45
N ARG A 289 17.26 23.44 -0.14
CA ARG A 289 18.12 24.04 0.90
C ARG A 289 19.33 23.18 1.29
N GLY A 290 19.57 22.05 0.61
CA GLY A 290 20.67 21.13 0.92
C GLY A 290 20.54 20.41 2.26
N ARG A 291 19.42 20.60 2.98
CA ARG A 291 19.11 19.87 4.21
C ARG A 291 18.33 18.61 3.85
N HIS A 292 19.05 17.50 3.72
CA HIS A 292 18.42 16.19 3.76
C HIS A 292 17.95 15.91 5.19
N TRP A 293 16.71 15.42 5.33
CA TRP A 293 16.23 14.94 6.61
C TRP A 293 17.13 13.82 7.13
N LYS A 294 17.73 14.04 8.30
CA LYS A 294 18.61 13.05 8.95
C LYS A 294 17.82 11.80 9.36
N SER A 295 16.54 11.95 9.68
CA SER A 295 15.65 10.88 10.13
C SER A 295 14.25 10.99 9.52
N ILE A 296 13.68 9.83 9.15
CA ILE A 296 12.28 9.70 8.67
C ILE A 296 11.30 10.21 9.74
N MET A 297 11.60 9.97 11.03
CA MET A 297 10.74 10.41 12.13
C MET A 297 10.67 11.93 12.24
N GLN A 298 11.79 12.63 12.03
CA GLN A 298 11.80 14.11 12.07
C GLN A 298 10.98 14.69 10.92
N GLU A 299 11.16 14.14 9.71
CA GLU A 299 10.38 14.53 8.53
C GLU A 299 8.88 14.33 8.78
N PHE A 300 8.51 13.14 9.25
CA PHE A 300 7.12 12.81 9.55
C PHE A 300 6.50 13.75 10.60
N ILE A 301 7.20 14.03 11.71
CA ILE A 301 6.70 14.93 12.77
C ILE A 301 6.47 16.34 12.22
N VAL A 302 7.44 16.90 11.49
CA VAL A 302 7.30 18.26 10.95
C VAL A 302 6.17 18.33 9.92
N MET A 303 6.09 17.37 9.01
CA MET A 303 5.01 17.31 8.02
C MET A 303 3.64 17.14 8.70
N SER A 304 3.56 16.34 9.76
CA SER A 304 2.32 16.14 10.53
C SER A 304 1.88 17.43 11.22
N LEU A 305 2.81 18.19 11.81
CA LEU A 305 2.50 19.49 12.43
C LEU A 305 2.02 20.52 11.40
N VAL A 306 2.63 20.56 10.22
CA VAL A 306 2.19 21.44 9.13
C VAL A 306 0.79 21.04 8.65
N ASN A 307 0.56 19.76 8.40
CA ASN A 307 -0.73 19.26 7.94
C ASN A 307 -1.82 19.45 9.01
N LEU A 308 -1.50 19.30 10.30
CA LEU A 308 -2.40 19.65 11.40
C LEU A 308 -2.79 21.13 11.36
N GLY A 309 -1.84 22.04 11.18
CA GLY A 309 -2.12 23.46 11.03
C GLY A 309 -3.06 23.77 9.86
N ILE A 310 -2.86 23.09 8.73
CA ILE A 310 -3.74 23.20 7.55
C ILE A 310 -5.15 22.75 7.90
N ILE A 311 -5.33 21.58 8.51
CA ILE A 311 -6.66 21.06 8.87
C ILE A 311 -7.37 21.95 9.88
N LEU A 312 -6.66 22.52 10.86
CA LEU A 312 -7.25 23.49 11.79
C LEU A 312 -7.72 24.76 11.07
N LEU A 313 -6.97 25.25 10.09
CA LEU A 313 -7.41 26.37 9.25
C LEU A 313 -8.64 25.99 8.43
N PHE A 314 -8.65 24.83 7.78
CA PHE A 314 -9.83 24.34 7.04
C PHE A 314 -11.04 24.24 7.96
N ASN A 315 -10.91 23.65 9.15
CA ASN A 315 -12.00 23.55 10.13
C ASN A 315 -12.55 24.92 10.54
N PHE A 316 -11.69 25.94 10.64
CA PHE A 316 -12.10 27.30 10.99
C PHE A 316 -12.80 28.03 9.84
N PHE A 317 -12.39 27.79 8.58
CA PHE A 317 -12.92 28.49 7.40
C PHE A 317 -14.12 27.77 6.76
N LEU A 318 -14.19 26.44 6.78
CA LEU A 318 -15.27 25.66 6.13
C LEU A 318 -16.69 26.06 6.54
N PRO A 319 -16.98 26.32 7.84
CA PRO A 319 -18.31 26.72 8.27
C PRO A 319 -18.80 28.03 7.64
N ARG A 320 -17.90 28.87 7.12
CA ARG A 320 -18.27 30.10 6.39
C ARG A 320 -18.79 29.81 4.97
N TYR A 321 -18.65 28.58 4.49
CA TYR A 321 -19.04 28.12 3.16
C TYR A 321 -19.99 26.91 3.22
N ASP A 322 -20.81 26.82 4.28
CA ASP A 322 -21.78 25.74 4.54
C ASP A 322 -21.16 24.32 4.55
N GLY A 323 -19.84 24.22 4.75
CA GLY A 323 -19.12 22.96 4.86
C GLY A 323 -18.85 22.59 6.32
N SER A 324 -18.77 21.29 6.60
CA SER A 324 -18.26 20.80 7.90
C SER A 324 -17.40 19.56 7.72
N ILE A 325 -16.41 19.41 8.59
CA ILE A 325 -15.56 18.23 8.69
C ILE A 325 -15.63 17.66 10.10
N ASN A 326 -15.54 16.34 10.22
CA ASN A 326 -15.19 15.72 11.49
C ASN A 326 -13.67 15.86 11.67
N LEU A 327 -13.25 16.59 12.71
CA LEU A 327 -11.85 16.92 12.95
C LEU A 327 -11.02 15.68 13.26
N ASP A 328 -11.53 14.78 14.10
CA ASP A 328 -10.80 13.57 14.52
C ASP A 328 -10.54 12.65 13.32
N ASN A 329 -11.58 12.44 12.51
CA ASN A 329 -11.49 11.61 11.31
C ASN A 329 -10.50 12.22 10.32
N THR A 330 -10.66 13.51 10.04
CA THR A 330 -9.79 14.22 9.09
C THR A 330 -8.34 14.16 9.53
N LEU A 331 -8.05 14.39 10.81
CA LEU A 331 -6.68 14.31 11.34
C LEU A 331 -6.11 12.89 11.21
N PHE A 332 -6.91 11.85 11.48
CA PHE A 332 -6.48 10.47 11.33
C PHE A 332 -6.09 10.14 9.88
N PHE A 333 -6.93 10.44 8.89
CA PHE A 333 -6.60 10.14 7.49
C PHE A 333 -5.43 10.99 6.97
N ILE A 334 -5.34 12.24 7.41
CA ILE A 334 -4.22 13.13 7.04
C ILE A 334 -2.91 12.64 7.65
N LEU A 335 -2.93 12.06 8.85
CA LEU A 335 -1.77 11.39 9.44
C LEU A 335 -1.33 10.18 8.58
N LEU A 336 -2.26 9.31 8.15
CA LEU A 336 -1.96 8.19 7.25
C LEU A 336 -1.33 8.69 5.94
N LEU A 337 -1.94 9.69 5.32
CA LEU A 337 -1.48 10.28 4.07
C LEU A 337 -0.09 10.92 4.22
N THR A 338 0.14 11.66 5.30
CA THR A 338 1.44 12.26 5.63
C THR A 338 2.52 11.19 5.73
N LEU A 339 2.22 10.08 6.42
CA LEU A 339 3.14 8.96 6.57
C LEU A 339 3.48 8.30 5.24
N ILE A 340 2.48 8.03 4.39
CA ILE A 340 2.66 7.47 3.05
C ILE A 340 3.56 8.38 2.21
N VAL A 341 3.30 9.69 2.22
CA VAL A 341 4.09 10.67 1.46
C VAL A 341 5.54 10.73 1.92
N THR A 342 5.77 10.80 3.24
CA THR A 342 7.12 10.80 3.81
C THR A 342 7.89 9.53 3.47
N LEU A 343 7.24 8.36 3.56
CA LEU A 343 7.87 7.09 3.20
C LEU A 343 8.14 6.97 1.70
N TYR A 344 7.23 7.46 0.85
CA TYR A 344 7.42 7.49 -0.60
C TYR A 344 8.66 8.30 -0.97
N ASP A 345 8.80 9.52 -0.44
CA ASP A 345 9.95 10.38 -0.74
C ASP A 345 11.26 9.72 -0.33
N ARG A 346 11.28 9.08 0.84
CA ARG A 346 12.48 8.39 1.34
C ARG A 346 12.82 7.15 0.52
N TYR A 347 11.85 6.27 0.28
CA TYR A 347 12.11 5.00 -0.38
C TYR A 347 12.40 5.17 -1.86
N TRP A 348 11.84 6.19 -2.51
CA TRP A 348 12.23 6.53 -3.87
C TRP A 348 13.71 6.95 -3.98
N GLN A 349 14.20 7.75 -3.04
CA GLN A 349 15.63 8.12 -3.01
C GLN A 349 16.52 6.88 -2.87
N LEU A 350 16.13 5.92 -2.03
CA LEU A 350 16.84 4.64 -1.89
C LEU A 350 16.78 3.82 -3.19
N HIS A 351 15.61 3.76 -3.82
CA HIS A 351 15.41 3.03 -5.07
C HIS A 351 16.34 3.52 -6.18
N VAL A 352 16.42 4.85 -6.38
CA VAL A 352 17.30 5.46 -7.38
C VAL A 352 18.77 5.17 -7.08
N ASN A 353 19.19 5.29 -5.83
CA ASN A 353 20.57 5.04 -5.43
C ASN A 353 20.99 3.59 -5.68
N ASN A 354 20.12 2.63 -5.33
CA ASN A 354 20.40 1.20 -5.50
C ASN A 354 20.54 0.80 -6.98
N HIS A 355 19.71 1.38 -7.85
CA HIS A 355 19.72 1.04 -9.28
C HIS A 355 20.82 1.78 -10.06
N ASN A 356 21.21 3.00 -9.65
CA ASN A 356 22.33 3.72 -10.27
C ASN A 356 23.68 3.06 -9.96
N ASN A 357 23.92 2.57 -8.74
CA ASN A 357 25.17 1.88 -8.39
C ASN A 357 25.35 0.53 -9.12
N SER A 358 24.25 -0.15 -9.46
CA SER A 358 24.32 -1.40 -10.24
C SER A 358 24.75 -1.19 -11.71
N GLY A 359 24.70 0.05 -12.19
CA GLY A 359 25.13 0.44 -13.53
C GLY A 359 26.62 0.76 -13.64
N SER A 360 27.23 1.38 -12.62
CA SER A 360 28.65 1.79 -12.68
C SER A 360 29.63 0.64 -12.45
N GLY A 361 29.24 -0.38 -11.67
CA GLY A 361 30.10 -1.54 -11.40
C GLY A 361 30.39 -2.43 -12.62
N LYS A 362 29.65 -2.28 -13.73
CA LYS A 362 29.90 -3.04 -14.97
C LYS A 362 30.92 -2.39 -15.90
N GLU A 363 31.28 -1.13 -15.69
CA GLU A 363 32.30 -0.45 -16.49
C GLU A 363 33.71 -0.59 -15.90
N GLU A 364 33.84 -0.88 -14.60
CA GLU A 364 35.14 -1.08 -13.95
C GLU A 364 35.71 -2.51 -14.10
N GLU A 365 34.89 -3.53 -14.38
CA GLU A 365 35.38 -4.89 -14.71
C GLU A 365 35.84 -5.04 -16.17
N LYS A 366 35.82 -3.96 -16.97
CA LYS A 366 36.24 -3.97 -18.38
C LYS A 366 37.45 -3.08 -18.68
N LYS A 367 38.16 -2.61 -17.66
CA LYS A 367 39.49 -2.01 -17.79
C LYS A 367 40.47 -2.82 -16.97
#